data_AF-A0A261Q0M7-F1
#
_entry.id   AF-A0A261Q0M7-F1
#
_cell.length_a   1.000
_cell.length_b   1.000
_cell.length_c   1.000
_cell.angle_alpha   90.00
_cell.angle_beta   90.00
_cell.angle_gamma   90.00
#
_symmetry.space_group_name_H-M   'P 1'
#
loop_
_entity.id
_entity.type
_entity.pdbx_description
1 polymer ?
#
loop_
_entity_poly.entity_id
_entity_poly.type
_entity_poly.pdbx_seq_one_letter_code
_entity_poly.pdbx_strand_id
1 'polypeptide(L)'
;MKTSIQSLFALAFAFVTLNSFAAPRPTEDPKGTAKSSYAVNVFKGKQGKVNFLLEKVAGKKLIVSLRNAKGDILFSENISKNATGYARRFDMNELADGQYHIEVT
;
A
#
# COMPACT_ATOMS: atom_id res chain seq x y z
N MET A 1 -28.74 75.73 9.73
CA MET A 1 -28.93 75.10 8.41
C MET A 1 -27.86 74.01 8.30
N LYS A 2 -28.16 72.77 8.70
CA LYS A 2 -28.31 71.55 7.85
C LYS A 2 -27.51 71.53 6.54
N THR A 3 -26.53 70.61 6.44
CA THR A 3 -26.23 69.61 5.37
C THR A 3 -24.77 69.13 5.56
N SER A 4 -24.42 67.86 5.83
CA SER A 4 -24.56 66.59 5.08
C SER A 4 -23.69 66.48 3.81
N ILE A 5 -22.50 65.85 3.93
CA ILE A 5 -21.71 65.22 2.85
C ILE A 5 -21.04 63.98 3.48
N GLN A 6 -21.63 62.79 3.39
CA GLN A 6 -21.49 61.79 2.31
C GLN A 6 -20.04 61.34 2.00
N SER A 7 -19.71 60.17 2.55
CA SER A 7 -19.03 59.04 1.90
C SER A 7 -17.61 59.22 1.36
N LEU A 8 -16.65 58.47 1.93
CA LEU A 8 -15.71 57.68 1.12
C LEU A 8 -15.20 56.44 1.88
N PHE A 9 -15.45 55.30 1.25
CA PHE A 9 -15.05 53.96 1.62
C PHE A 9 -13.53 53.82 1.70
N ALA A 10 -13.03 53.14 2.75
CA ALA A 10 -11.70 52.53 2.73
C ALA A 10 -11.73 51.23 3.57
N LEU A 11 -12.49 50.23 3.08
CA LEU A 11 -12.41 48.87 3.60
C LEU A 11 -11.18 48.20 2.98
N ALA A 12 -10.04 48.33 3.65
CA ALA A 12 -8.82 47.63 3.28
C ALA A 12 -8.97 46.13 3.64
N PHE A 13 -9.39 45.33 2.67
CA PHE A 13 -9.30 43.87 2.77
C PHE A 13 -7.83 43.47 2.66
N ALA A 14 -7.20 43.19 3.80
CA ALA A 14 -5.89 42.56 3.83
C ALA A 14 -6.01 41.13 3.27
N PHE A 15 -5.50 40.93 2.07
CA PHE A 15 -5.41 39.62 1.43
C PHE A 15 -4.31 38.81 2.13
N VAL A 16 -4.68 37.98 3.11
CA VAL A 16 -3.74 37.04 3.73
C VAL A 16 -3.61 35.83 2.80
N THR A 17 -2.46 35.71 2.12
CA THR A 17 -2.13 34.53 1.33
C THR A 17 -1.82 33.37 2.27
N LEU A 18 -2.72 32.40 2.37
CA LEU A 18 -2.46 31.12 3.03
C LEU A 18 -1.56 30.26 2.13
N ASN A 19 -0.27 30.18 2.44
CA ASN A 19 0.62 29.20 1.84
C ASN A 19 0.25 27.81 2.40
N SER A 20 -0.53 27.04 1.64
CA SER A 20 -0.78 25.63 1.94
C SER A 20 0.51 24.84 1.68
N PHE A 21 1.16 24.38 2.74
CA PHE A 21 2.19 23.36 2.64
C PHE A 21 1.52 22.04 2.24
N ALA A 22 1.51 21.73 0.95
CA ALA A 22 1.26 20.37 0.49
C ALA A 22 2.49 19.53 0.87
N ALA A 23 2.41 18.80 1.97
CA ALA A 23 3.33 17.71 2.23
C ALA A 23 3.26 16.74 1.03
N PRO A 24 4.39 16.29 0.47
CA PRO A 24 4.38 15.23 -0.53
C PRO A 24 3.71 14.03 0.13
N ARG A 25 2.52 13.65 -0.33
CA ARG A 25 2.03 12.30 -0.08
C ARG A 25 3.06 11.38 -0.72
N PRO A 26 3.44 10.26 -0.09
CA PRO A 26 4.10 9.22 -0.84
C PRO A 26 3.14 8.85 -1.96
N THR A 27 3.43 9.30 -3.18
CA THR A 27 3.03 8.56 -4.35
C THR A 27 3.72 7.21 -4.18
N GLU A 28 2.97 6.25 -3.63
CA GLU A 28 3.13 4.86 -4.06
C GLU A 28 2.92 4.90 -5.57
N ASP A 29 4.00 5.19 -6.28
CA ASP A 29 4.14 4.75 -7.65
C ASP A 29 3.94 3.24 -7.60
N PRO A 30 2.93 2.66 -8.27
CA PRO A 30 3.03 1.26 -8.65
C PRO A 30 4.11 1.20 -9.73
N LYS A 31 5.37 1.34 -9.32
CA LYS A 31 6.53 1.16 -10.19
C LYS A 31 6.61 -0.33 -10.51
N GLY A 32 6.00 -0.68 -11.64
CA GLY A 32 6.37 -1.83 -12.45
C GLY A 32 5.65 -3.12 -12.09
N THR A 33 4.96 -3.68 -13.07
CA THR A 33 5.44 -4.92 -13.70
C THR A 33 4.63 -5.17 -14.96
N ALA A 34 5.34 -5.49 -16.03
CA ALA A 34 4.79 -6.00 -17.28
C ALA A 34 3.62 -6.95 -17.01
N LYS A 35 2.44 -6.73 -17.65
CA LYS A 35 1.21 -7.57 -17.57
C LYS A 35 1.43 -8.83 -16.73
N SER A 36 1.36 -8.68 -15.39
CA SER A 36 1.82 -9.74 -14.50
C SER A 36 0.97 -10.97 -14.77
N SER A 37 1.59 -12.13 -15.00
CA SER A 37 0.86 -13.39 -15.20
C SER A 37 0.16 -13.89 -13.93
N TYR A 38 0.14 -13.06 -12.88
CA TYR A 38 -0.47 -13.32 -11.60
C TYR A 38 -0.87 -12.03 -10.88
N ALA A 39 -1.86 -12.14 -9.99
CA ALA A 39 -2.31 -11.10 -9.09
C ALA A 39 -2.19 -11.59 -7.65
N VAL A 40 -1.89 -10.69 -6.71
CA VAL A 40 -1.71 -11.02 -5.29
C VAL A 40 -2.64 -10.16 -4.46
N ASN A 41 -3.21 -10.74 -3.40
CA ASN A 41 -3.93 -10.02 -2.36
C ASN A 41 -3.43 -10.48 -0.98
N VAL A 42 -3.10 -9.54 -0.11
CA VAL A 42 -2.61 -9.79 1.24
C VAL A 42 -3.42 -8.96 2.22
N PHE A 43 -3.95 -9.59 3.27
CA PHE A 43 -4.71 -8.90 4.29
C PHE A 43 -4.56 -9.53 5.67
N LYS A 44 -4.74 -8.70 6.69
CA LYS A 44 -4.72 -9.14 8.09
C LYS A 44 -5.93 -10.04 8.37
N GLY A 45 -5.66 -11.21 8.93
CA GLY A 45 -6.66 -12.09 9.53
C GLY A 45 -6.87 -11.77 11.01
N LYS A 46 -7.75 -12.53 11.66
CA LYS A 46 -7.93 -12.48 13.11
C LYS A 46 -6.75 -13.16 13.82
N GLN A 47 -6.56 -12.87 15.11
CA GLN A 47 -5.61 -13.59 15.99
C GLN A 47 -4.19 -13.72 15.40
N GLY A 48 -3.59 -12.60 14.98
CA GLY A 48 -2.21 -12.59 14.49
C GLY A 48 -1.97 -13.39 13.20
N LYS A 49 -3.03 -13.70 12.43
CA LYS A 49 -2.87 -14.38 11.13
C LYS A 49 -2.75 -13.37 10.00
N VAL A 50 -2.04 -13.73 8.94
CA VAL A 50 -2.02 -12.99 7.67
C VAL A 50 -2.49 -13.92 6.55
N ASN A 51 -3.47 -13.49 5.77
CA ASN A 51 -3.94 -14.23 4.61
C ASN A 51 -3.25 -13.72 3.35
N PHE A 52 -2.80 -14.65 2.52
CA PHE A 52 -2.17 -14.43 1.24
C PHE A 52 -2.93 -15.20 0.17
N LEU A 53 -3.38 -14.51 -0.86
CA LEU A 53 -4.03 -15.09 -2.03
C LEU A 53 -3.23 -14.70 -3.26
N LEU A 54 -3.04 -15.66 -4.15
CA LEU A 54 -2.36 -15.53 -5.42
C LEU A 54 -3.27 -16.13 -6.48
N GLU A 55 -3.60 -15.36 -7.50
CA GLU A 55 -4.22 -15.85 -8.72
C GLU A 55 -3.17 -15.81 -9.83
N LYS A 56 -3.12 -16.81 -10.69
CA LYS A 56 -2.16 -16.87 -11.79
C LYS A 56 -2.76 -17.49 -13.04
N VAL A 57 -2.28 -17.07 -14.19
CA VAL A 57 -2.49 -17.80 -15.43
C VAL A 57 -1.61 -19.06 -15.39
N ALA A 58 -2.15 -20.21 -15.74
CA ALA A 58 -1.38 -21.44 -15.87
C ALA A 58 -0.27 -21.29 -16.92
N GLY A 59 0.78 -22.10 -16.82
CA GLY A 59 1.89 -22.17 -17.77
C GLY A 59 3.27 -21.84 -17.20
N LYS A 60 3.33 -21.17 -16.03
CA LYS A 60 4.59 -20.88 -15.32
C LYS A 60 4.55 -21.39 -13.89
N LYS A 61 5.64 -21.98 -13.42
CA LYS A 61 5.84 -22.24 -11.98
C LYS A 61 6.11 -20.91 -11.28
N LEU A 62 5.68 -20.79 -10.04
CA LEU A 62 6.03 -19.67 -9.15
C LEU A 62 6.54 -20.22 -7.83
N ILE A 63 7.28 -19.44 -7.07
CA ILE A 63 7.68 -19.75 -5.69
C ILE A 63 7.14 -18.65 -4.80
N VAL A 64 6.39 -19.04 -3.76
CA VAL A 64 5.93 -18.14 -2.70
C VAL A 64 6.79 -18.36 -1.47
N SER A 65 7.39 -17.30 -0.93
CA SER A 65 8.20 -17.39 0.30
C SER A 65 7.84 -16.31 1.33
N LEU A 66 7.90 -16.68 2.61
CA LEU A 66 7.90 -15.73 3.73
C LEU A 66 9.34 -15.56 4.21
N ARG A 67 9.79 -14.32 4.31
CA ARG A 67 11.13 -13.96 4.78
C ARG A 67 11.06 -13.00 5.96
N ASN A 68 12.04 -13.10 6.86
CA ASN A 68 12.25 -12.07 7.89
C ASN A 68 13.00 -10.85 7.29
N ALA A 69 13.20 -9.80 8.09
CA ALA A 69 13.90 -8.59 7.69
C ALA A 69 15.37 -8.80 7.28
N LYS A 70 16.00 -9.92 7.67
CA LYS A 70 17.37 -10.29 7.26
C LYS A 70 17.41 -11.01 5.91
N GLY A 71 16.24 -11.35 5.35
CA GLY A 71 16.11 -12.12 4.12
C GLY A 71 16.08 -13.64 4.34
N ASP A 72 16.16 -14.11 5.59
CA ASP A 72 16.10 -15.55 5.90
C ASP A 72 14.73 -16.09 5.52
N ILE A 73 14.72 -17.25 4.85
CA ILE A 73 13.50 -17.92 4.44
C ILE A 73 12.92 -18.67 5.64
N LEU A 74 11.76 -18.22 6.11
CA LEU A 74 10.98 -18.91 7.14
C LEU A 74 10.00 -19.91 6.54
N PHE A 75 9.59 -19.66 5.30
CA PHE A 75 8.67 -20.51 4.57
C PHE A 75 8.93 -20.40 3.06
N SER A 76 8.82 -21.51 2.31
CA SER A 76 8.85 -21.51 0.85
C SER A 76 7.99 -22.63 0.24
N GLU A 77 7.23 -22.32 -0.81
CA GLU A 77 6.45 -23.30 -1.56
C GLU A 77 6.53 -23.08 -3.07
N ASN A 78 6.68 -24.18 -3.80
CA ASN A 78 6.60 -24.22 -5.25
C ASN A 78 5.16 -24.35 -5.72
N ILE A 79 4.67 -23.36 -6.45
CA ILE A 79 3.38 -23.37 -7.11
C ILE A 79 3.53 -23.99 -8.50
N SER A 80 2.76 -25.05 -8.73
CA SER A 80 2.78 -25.80 -9.98
C SER A 80 2.45 -24.91 -11.20
N LYS A 81 3.05 -25.24 -12.36
CA LYS A 81 2.70 -24.60 -13.63
C LYS A 81 1.23 -24.78 -14.03
N ASN A 82 0.59 -25.84 -13.54
CA ASN A 82 -0.82 -26.13 -13.85
C ASN A 82 -1.79 -25.46 -12.87
N ALA A 83 -1.29 -24.88 -11.78
CA ALA A 83 -2.12 -24.17 -10.83
C ALA A 83 -2.59 -22.83 -11.42
N THR A 84 -3.83 -22.46 -11.12
CA THR A 84 -4.42 -21.16 -11.47
C THR A 84 -4.49 -20.22 -10.27
N GLY A 85 -4.15 -20.70 -9.09
CA GLY A 85 -4.10 -19.90 -7.89
C GLY A 85 -3.51 -20.66 -6.72
N TYR A 86 -3.35 -19.94 -5.62
CA TYR A 86 -2.74 -20.41 -4.39
C TYR A 86 -3.23 -19.55 -3.22
N ALA A 87 -3.48 -20.17 -2.07
CA ALA A 87 -3.86 -19.46 -0.86
C ALA A 87 -3.10 -20.02 0.34
N ARG A 88 -2.58 -19.12 1.18
CA ARG A 88 -1.95 -19.47 2.45
C ARG A 88 -2.41 -18.53 3.55
N ARG A 89 -2.57 -19.09 4.74
CA ARG A 89 -2.65 -18.34 5.99
C ARG A 89 -1.36 -18.53 6.76
N PHE A 90 -0.65 -17.44 7.01
CA PHE A 90 0.53 -17.43 7.86
C PHE A 90 0.10 -17.16 9.30
N ASP A 91 0.69 -17.91 10.22
CA ASP A 91 0.57 -17.65 11.65
C ASP A 91 1.74 -16.78 12.10
N MET A 92 1.46 -15.55 12.54
CA MET A 92 2.49 -14.63 13.00
C MET A 92 2.71 -14.70 14.51
N ASN A 93 1.88 -15.43 15.27
CA ASN A 93 1.96 -15.43 16.73
C ASN A 93 3.21 -16.13 17.26
N GLU A 94 3.77 -17.08 16.51
CA GLU A 94 5.00 -17.80 16.88
C GLU A 94 6.27 -17.09 16.39
N LEU A 95 6.10 -15.97 15.69
CA LEU A 95 7.21 -15.20 15.13
C LEU A 95 7.50 -13.99 16.02
N ALA A 96 8.78 -13.66 16.17
CA ALA A 96 9.19 -12.49 16.93
C ALA A 96 8.68 -11.20 16.26
N ASP A 97 8.47 -10.15 17.07
CA ASP A 97 8.09 -8.84 16.56
C ASP A 97 9.12 -8.33 15.54
N GLY A 98 8.65 -7.91 14.37
CA GLY A 98 9.53 -7.48 13.29
C GLY A 98 8.83 -7.30 11.95
N GLN A 99 9.62 -6.93 10.94
CA GLN A 99 9.16 -6.82 9.55
C GLN A 99 9.36 -8.16 8.82
N TYR A 100 8.37 -8.50 8.01
CA TYR A 100 8.35 -9.72 7.22
C TYR A 100 7.89 -9.42 5.80
N HIS A 101 8.44 -10.16 4.84
CA HIS A 101 8.14 -10.00 3.42
C HIS A 101 7.56 -11.29 2.86
N ILE A 102 6.46 -11.18 2.13
CA ILE A 102 5.96 -12.26 1.29
C ILE A 102 6.40 -11.96 -0.14
N GLU A 103 7.17 -12.87 -0.71
CA GLU A 103 7.73 -12.76 -2.06
C GLU A 103 7.11 -13.78 -3.00
N VAL A 104 6.94 -13.38 -4.26
CA VAL A 104 6.54 -14.25 -5.38
C VAL A 104 7.62 -14.14 -6.44
N THR A 105 8.21 -15.27 -6.82
CA THR A 105 9.28 -15.36 -7.84
C THR A 105 8.95 -16.40 -8.91
#